data_AF-A0A5E4JWN4-F1
#
_entry.id   AF-A0A5E4JWN4-F1
#
_cell.length_a   1.000
_cell.length_b   1.000
_cell.length_c   1.000
_cell.angle_alpha   90.00
_cell.angle_beta   90.00
_cell.angle_gamma   90.00
#
_symmetry.space_group_name_H-M   'P 1'
#
loop_
_entity.id
_entity.type
_entity.pdbx_description
1 polymer ?
#
loop_
_entity_poly.entity_id
_entity_poly.type
_entity_poly.pdbx_seq_one_letter_code
_entity_poly.pdbx_strand_id
1 'polypeptide(L)'
;MILKIRKILETRRLEAEEKADEEEYVKKLIKTDIDYLGSERSKELLLNLQNFDEEEYPEIIEKIEQVEERTVEAKREEKLSEFKQREEELKRSIAEKEQEEKEKIEKLDDDKQEILNRLEIYDNYVYKKDGLSNREIEALKSEEYTLENEFCVFEQKRINILIKPPTNHSVHHAFLVWSVNKLLSKNRKISRIDEKLSVDADIIFEYEKKMFAIEVETGSLLRKTEQMKEKVGYLNRKYPEKWIFLVSNKELYPKYKKFGLTATRKDFAKKLEKLLKSS
;
A
#
# COMPACT_ATOMS: atom_id res chain seq x y z
N MET A 1 -83.60 49.87 -40.72
CA MET A 1 -82.40 50.18 -41.52
C MET A 1 -81.26 50.74 -40.65
N ILE A 2 -81.50 51.78 -39.85
CA ILE A 2 -80.51 52.42 -38.95
C ILE A 2 -79.87 51.43 -37.94
N LEU A 3 -80.65 50.55 -37.31
CA LEU A 3 -80.12 49.53 -36.36
C LEU A 3 -79.16 48.52 -37.01
N LYS A 4 -79.37 48.14 -38.28
CA LYS A 4 -78.47 47.24 -39.01
C LYS A 4 -77.13 47.92 -39.34
N ILE A 5 -77.17 49.20 -39.71
CA ILE A 5 -75.97 50.00 -40.01
C ILE A 5 -75.13 50.19 -38.74
N ARG A 6 -75.75 50.49 -37.59
CA ARG A 6 -75.05 50.66 -36.31
C ARG A 6 -74.33 49.38 -35.87
N LYS A 7 -74.96 48.21 -36.00
CA LYS A 7 -74.34 46.91 -35.69
C LYS A 7 -73.15 46.60 -36.59
N ILE A 8 -73.24 46.89 -37.89
CA ILE A 8 -72.12 46.71 -38.84
C ILE A 8 -70.94 47.64 -38.50
N LEU A 9 -71.22 48.89 -38.15
CA LEU A 9 -70.18 49.85 -37.76
C LEU A 9 -69.50 49.47 -36.44
N GLU A 10 -70.25 48.92 -35.49
CA GLU A 10 -69.74 48.44 -34.21
C GLU A 10 -68.88 47.18 -34.36
N THR A 11 -69.31 46.22 -35.19
CA THR A 11 -68.49 45.05 -35.55
C THR A 11 -67.18 45.47 -36.22
N ARG A 12 -67.23 46.36 -37.22
CA ARG A 12 -66.03 46.88 -37.89
C ARG A 12 -65.10 47.64 -36.95
N ARG A 13 -65.65 48.34 -35.95
CA ARG A 13 -64.84 49.04 -34.94
C ARG A 13 -64.11 48.04 -34.04
N LEU A 14 -64.80 47.00 -33.58
CA LEU A 14 -64.21 45.94 -32.76
C LEU A 14 -63.14 45.16 -33.53
N GLU A 15 -63.41 44.80 -34.79
CA GLU A 15 -62.42 44.16 -35.68
C GLU A 15 -61.19 45.07 -35.90
N ALA A 16 -61.39 46.39 -36.01
CA ALA A 16 -60.28 47.34 -36.14
C ALA A 16 -59.50 47.55 -34.82
N GLU A 17 -60.17 47.53 -33.67
CA GLU A 17 -59.53 47.57 -32.34
C GLU A 17 -58.70 46.31 -32.11
N GLU A 18 -59.27 45.12 -32.36
CA GLU A 18 -58.60 43.83 -32.24
C GLU A 18 -57.37 43.76 -33.16
N LYS A 19 -57.50 44.21 -34.41
CA LYS A 19 -56.38 44.30 -35.35
C LYS A 19 -55.29 45.27 -34.88
N ALA A 20 -55.65 46.41 -34.29
CA ALA A 20 -54.69 47.37 -33.78
C ALA A 20 -53.91 46.82 -32.57
N ASP A 21 -54.60 46.12 -31.66
CA ASP A 21 -53.98 45.45 -30.52
C ASP A 21 -53.04 44.33 -30.99
N GLU A 22 -53.44 43.56 -32.01
CA GLU A 22 -52.62 42.54 -32.65
C GLU A 22 -51.36 43.15 -33.29
N GLU A 23 -51.50 44.20 -34.09
CA GLU A 23 -50.37 44.91 -34.69
C GLU A 23 -49.39 45.45 -33.64
N GLU A 24 -49.90 46.00 -32.53
CA GLU A 24 -49.08 46.48 -31.42
C GLU A 24 -48.32 45.33 -30.76
N TYR A 25 -48.98 44.20 -30.54
CA TYR A 25 -48.38 43.00 -29.98
C TYR A 25 -47.29 42.41 -30.90
N VAL A 26 -47.54 42.30 -32.20
CA VAL A 26 -46.55 41.86 -33.20
C VAL A 26 -45.34 42.79 -33.20
N LYS A 27 -45.54 44.12 -33.22
CA LYS A 27 -44.45 45.11 -33.13
C LYS A 27 -43.62 44.94 -31.87
N LYS A 28 -44.26 44.57 -30.74
CA LYS A 28 -43.56 44.29 -29.48
C LYS A 28 -42.73 43.00 -29.56
N LEU A 29 -43.24 41.94 -30.17
CA LEU A 29 -42.49 40.70 -30.39
C LEU A 29 -41.27 40.93 -31.28
N ILE A 30 -41.43 41.64 -32.41
CA ILE A 30 -40.34 41.97 -33.34
C ILE A 30 -39.24 42.79 -32.65
N LYS A 31 -39.62 43.77 -31.81
CA LYS A 31 -38.69 44.63 -31.06
C LYS A 31 -38.05 43.95 -29.84
N THR A 32 -38.43 42.71 -29.51
CA THR A 32 -37.84 42.01 -28.37
C THR A 32 -36.38 41.72 -28.65
N ASP A 33 -35.51 42.11 -27.73
CA ASP A 33 -34.08 41.83 -27.77
C ASP A 33 -33.84 40.33 -27.50
N ILE A 34 -33.18 39.66 -28.45
CA ILE A 34 -32.99 38.21 -28.41
C ILE A 34 -31.63 37.82 -27.83
N ASP A 35 -30.68 38.74 -27.75
CA ASP A 35 -29.28 38.43 -27.39
C ASP A 35 -29.18 37.81 -25.99
N TYR A 36 -30.10 38.17 -25.09
CA TYR A 36 -30.14 37.72 -23.70
C TYR A 36 -31.16 36.62 -23.42
N LEU A 37 -31.85 36.10 -24.45
CA LEU A 37 -32.82 35.04 -24.25
C LEU A 37 -32.12 33.69 -24.10
N GLY A 38 -32.37 33.01 -22.98
CA GLY A 38 -32.04 31.60 -22.81
C GLY A 38 -32.90 30.71 -23.70
N SER A 39 -32.55 29.43 -23.82
CA SER A 39 -33.13 28.56 -24.83
C SER A 39 -34.64 28.39 -24.71
N GLU A 40 -35.18 28.36 -23.48
CA GLU A 40 -36.61 28.24 -23.22
C GLU A 40 -37.39 29.51 -23.62
N ARG A 41 -36.86 30.70 -23.32
CA ARG A 41 -37.52 31.96 -23.69
C ARG A 41 -37.45 32.22 -25.19
N SER A 42 -36.38 31.82 -25.86
CA SER A 42 -36.29 31.91 -27.32
C SER A 42 -37.28 30.98 -28.01
N LYS A 43 -37.49 29.75 -27.50
CA LYS A 43 -38.57 28.85 -27.99
C LYS A 43 -39.96 29.44 -27.78
N GLU A 44 -40.21 30.05 -26.63
CA GLU A 44 -41.49 30.70 -26.34
C GLU A 44 -41.77 31.86 -27.30
N LEU A 45 -40.76 32.70 -27.56
CA LEU A 45 -40.85 33.79 -28.54
C LEU A 45 -41.10 33.25 -29.95
N LEU A 46 -40.40 32.18 -30.35
CA LEU A 46 -40.57 31.51 -31.63
C LEU A 46 -42.00 31.00 -31.83
N LEU A 47 -42.54 30.31 -30.81
CA LEU A 47 -43.93 29.82 -30.82
C LEU A 47 -44.95 30.95 -30.96
N ASN A 48 -44.70 32.09 -30.32
CA ASN A 48 -45.57 33.25 -30.43
C ASN A 48 -45.52 33.88 -31.83
N LEU A 49 -44.33 34.02 -32.43
CA LEU A 49 -44.15 34.57 -33.77
C LEU A 49 -44.78 33.70 -34.86
N GLN A 50 -44.73 32.37 -34.72
CA GLN A 50 -45.29 31.41 -35.68
C GLN A 50 -46.84 31.41 -35.74
N ASN A 51 -47.52 32.10 -34.82
CA ASN A 51 -48.98 32.18 -34.82
C ASN A 51 -49.53 33.28 -35.74
N PHE A 52 -48.68 34.11 -36.34
CA PHE A 52 -49.06 35.24 -37.19
C PHE A 52 -48.88 34.92 -38.68
N ASP A 53 -49.69 35.56 -39.53
CA ASP A 53 -49.62 35.42 -40.99
C ASP A 53 -48.41 36.19 -41.56
N GLU A 54 -47.53 35.48 -42.26
CA GLU A 54 -46.33 36.02 -42.88
C GLU A 54 -46.63 36.98 -44.03
N GLU A 55 -47.79 36.84 -44.70
CA GLU A 55 -48.20 37.76 -45.77
C GLU A 55 -48.56 39.15 -45.22
N GLU A 56 -49.09 39.19 -43.99
CA GLU A 56 -49.50 40.44 -43.34
C GLU A 56 -48.33 41.12 -42.61
N TYR A 57 -47.36 40.34 -42.13
CA TYR A 57 -46.20 40.83 -41.36
C TYR A 57 -44.88 40.21 -41.86
N PRO A 58 -44.35 40.61 -43.03
CA PRO A 58 -43.16 40.01 -43.61
C PRO A 58 -41.91 40.15 -42.72
N GLU A 59 -41.84 41.16 -41.85
CA GLU A 59 -40.73 41.33 -40.90
C GLU A 59 -40.65 40.20 -39.85
N ILE A 60 -41.71 39.41 -39.67
CA ILE A 60 -41.72 38.26 -38.77
C ILE A 60 -40.79 37.17 -39.29
N ILE A 61 -40.65 36.99 -40.60
CA ILE A 61 -39.80 35.93 -41.20
C ILE A 61 -38.35 36.11 -40.76
N GLU A 62 -37.80 37.31 -40.93
CA GLU A 62 -36.42 37.63 -40.51
C GLU A 62 -36.26 37.44 -39.00
N LYS A 63 -37.27 37.85 -38.22
CA LYS A 63 -37.22 37.69 -36.76
C LYS A 63 -37.25 36.22 -36.34
N ILE A 64 -38.05 35.38 -36.99
CA ILE A 64 -38.12 33.93 -36.75
C ILE A 64 -36.73 33.31 -36.97
N GLU A 65 -36.07 33.60 -38.09
CA GLU A 65 -34.72 33.08 -38.38
C GLU A 65 -33.71 33.49 -37.29
N GLN A 66 -33.72 34.76 -36.89
CA GLN A 66 -32.85 35.26 -35.82
C GLN A 66 -33.12 34.56 -34.47
N VAL A 67 -34.39 34.33 -34.13
CA VAL A 67 -34.78 33.64 -32.88
C VAL A 67 -34.41 32.16 -32.92
N GLU A 68 -34.53 31.50 -34.07
CA GLU A 68 -34.12 30.10 -34.26
C GLU A 68 -32.61 29.93 -34.07
N GLU A 69 -31.80 30.75 -34.73
CA GLU A 69 -30.34 30.75 -34.58
C GLU A 69 -29.95 30.97 -33.12
N ARG A 70 -30.52 31.99 -32.48
CA ARG A 70 -30.26 32.28 -31.07
C ARG A 70 -30.69 31.15 -30.15
N THR A 71 -31.80 30.47 -30.44
CA THR A 71 -32.25 29.30 -29.67
C THR A 71 -31.21 28.17 -29.72
N VAL A 72 -30.60 27.93 -30.88
CA VAL A 72 -29.54 26.92 -31.05
C VAL A 72 -28.29 27.31 -30.26
N GLU A 73 -27.87 28.57 -30.34
CA GLU A 73 -26.74 29.10 -29.59
C GLU A 73 -26.94 29.01 -28.08
N ALA A 74 -28.08 29.48 -27.57
CA ALA A 74 -28.40 29.44 -26.15
C ALA A 74 -28.39 28.00 -25.60
N LYS A 75 -28.94 27.03 -26.35
CA LYS A 75 -28.85 25.60 -25.97
C LYS A 75 -27.40 25.11 -25.89
N ARG A 76 -26.53 25.59 -26.78
CA ARG A 76 -25.11 25.22 -26.79
C ARG A 76 -24.38 25.84 -25.61
N GLU A 77 -24.66 27.10 -25.29
CA GLU A 77 -24.10 27.81 -24.14
C GLU A 77 -24.52 27.17 -22.81
N GLU A 78 -25.81 26.84 -22.66
CA GLU A 78 -26.35 26.14 -21.49
C GLU A 78 -25.68 24.77 -21.30
N LYS A 79 -25.62 23.95 -22.36
CA LYS A 79 -24.91 22.65 -22.31
C LYS A 79 -23.44 22.82 -21.96
N LEU A 80 -22.76 23.81 -22.54
CA LEU A 80 -21.35 24.06 -22.23
C LEU A 80 -21.16 24.47 -20.77
N SER A 81 -22.08 25.27 -20.22
CA SER A 81 -22.09 25.64 -18.81
C SER A 81 -22.30 24.43 -17.91
N GLU A 82 -23.28 23.57 -18.22
CA GLU A 82 -23.51 22.30 -17.51
C GLU A 82 -22.28 21.38 -17.55
N PHE A 83 -21.65 21.25 -18.72
CA PHE A 83 -20.42 20.45 -18.85
C PHE A 83 -19.28 21.00 -17.99
N LYS A 84 -19.08 22.32 -17.97
CA LYS A 84 -18.07 22.96 -17.12
C LYS A 84 -18.35 22.74 -15.64
N GLN A 85 -19.60 22.90 -15.20
CA GLN A 85 -19.98 22.64 -13.82
C GLN A 85 -19.71 21.18 -13.42
N ARG A 86 -20.12 20.24 -14.27
CA ARG A 86 -19.88 18.81 -14.04
C ARG A 86 -18.39 18.45 -14.05
N GLU A 87 -17.61 19.08 -14.92
CA GLU A 87 -16.15 18.89 -14.97
C GLU A 87 -15.51 19.34 -13.65
N GLU A 88 -15.89 20.51 -13.14
CA GLU A 88 -15.39 21.03 -11.86
C GLU A 88 -15.84 20.17 -10.67
N GLU A 89 -17.07 19.67 -10.66
CA GLU A 89 -17.55 18.71 -9.65
C GLU A 89 -16.75 17.40 -9.66
N LEU A 90 -16.47 16.86 -10.85
CA LEU A 90 -15.67 15.65 -11.00
C LEU A 90 -14.23 15.87 -10.54
N LYS A 91 -13.63 17.02 -10.87
CA LYS A 91 -12.28 17.37 -10.39
C LYS A 91 -12.22 17.43 -8.86
N ARG A 92 -13.23 18.03 -8.22
CA ARG A 92 -13.31 18.07 -6.74
C ARG A 92 -13.45 16.67 -6.15
N SER A 93 -14.33 15.85 -6.70
CA SER A 93 -14.52 14.47 -6.22
C SER A 93 -13.27 13.59 -6.39
N ILE A 94 -12.52 13.78 -7.48
CA ILE A 94 -11.24 13.08 -7.67
C ILE A 94 -10.22 13.54 -6.61
N ALA A 95 -10.06 14.85 -6.40
CA ALA A 95 -9.13 15.40 -5.42
C ALA A 95 -9.45 14.94 -3.98
N GLU A 96 -10.73 14.89 -3.61
CA GLU A 96 -11.18 14.38 -2.31
C GLU A 96 -10.80 12.90 -2.13
N LYS A 97 -11.02 12.05 -3.15
CA LYS A 97 -10.65 10.63 -3.10
C LYS A 97 -9.14 10.41 -3.02
N GLU A 98 -8.36 11.18 -3.77
CA GLU A 98 -6.90 11.13 -3.72
C GLU A 98 -6.38 11.52 -2.33
N GLN A 99 -6.98 12.53 -1.70
CA GLN A 99 -6.63 12.93 -0.34
C GLN A 99 -6.99 11.83 0.69
N GLU A 100 -8.18 11.23 0.60
CA GLU A 100 -8.56 10.11 1.47
C GLU A 100 -7.65 8.89 1.32
N GLU A 101 -7.23 8.58 0.09
CA GLU A 101 -6.30 7.47 -0.18
C GLU A 101 -4.92 7.75 0.42
N LYS A 102 -4.43 8.97 0.29
CA LYS A 102 -3.17 9.41 0.89
C LYS A 102 -3.20 9.29 2.42
N GLU A 103 -4.27 9.76 3.07
CA GLU A 103 -4.43 9.66 4.52
C GLU A 103 -4.49 8.20 5.00
N LYS A 104 -5.13 7.31 4.22
CA LYS A 104 -5.15 5.87 4.51
C LYS A 104 -3.77 5.25 4.41
N ILE A 105 -2.98 5.62 3.40
CA ILE A 105 -1.60 5.13 3.22
C ILE A 105 -0.71 5.60 4.37
N GLU A 106 -0.79 6.88 4.74
CA GLU A 106 -0.01 7.45 5.84
C GLU A 106 -0.31 6.74 7.16
N LYS A 107 -1.61 6.53 7.46
CA LYS A 107 -2.02 5.79 8.65
C LYS A 107 -1.54 4.34 8.66
N LEU A 108 -1.52 3.67 7.50
CA LEU A 108 -1.01 2.30 7.39
C LEU A 108 0.51 2.23 7.61
N ASP A 109 1.25 3.25 7.16
CA ASP A 109 2.69 3.34 7.40
C ASP A 109 2.99 3.61 8.89
N ASP A 110 2.24 4.51 9.53
CA ASP A 110 2.34 4.77 10.97
C ASP A 110 2.07 3.50 11.80
N ASP A 111 0.96 2.80 11.52
CA ASP A 111 0.61 1.52 12.16
C ASP A 111 1.73 0.48 11.95
N LYS A 112 2.32 0.44 10.74
CA LYS A 112 3.45 -0.46 10.44
C LYS A 112 4.68 -0.09 11.27
N GLN A 113 5.07 1.18 11.34
CA GLN A 113 6.23 1.62 12.11
C GLN A 113 6.06 1.35 13.61
N GLU A 114 4.87 1.56 14.17
CA GLU A 114 4.56 1.21 15.55
C GLU A 114 4.78 -0.28 15.82
N ILE A 115 4.30 -1.14 14.91
CA ILE A 115 4.49 -2.59 14.99
C ILE A 115 5.99 -2.95 14.95
N LEU A 116 6.75 -2.40 14.00
CA LEU A 116 8.18 -2.70 13.86
C LEU A 116 8.99 -2.25 15.08
N ASN A 117 8.66 -1.07 15.63
CA ASN A 117 9.28 -0.56 16.85
C ASN A 117 8.99 -1.45 18.06
N ARG A 118 7.73 -1.87 18.24
CA ARG A 118 7.34 -2.78 19.33
C ARG A 118 8.01 -4.15 19.23
N LEU A 119 8.29 -4.62 18.01
CA LEU A 119 9.00 -5.88 17.78
C LEU A 119 10.51 -5.76 17.98
N GLU A 120 11.06 -4.55 18.06
CA GLU A 120 12.51 -4.29 18.21
C GLU A 120 13.32 -4.93 17.07
N ILE A 121 12.93 -4.68 15.81
CA ILE A 121 13.51 -5.32 14.61
C ILE A 121 15.01 -5.08 14.39
N TYR A 122 15.58 -4.06 15.03
CA TYR A 122 17.01 -3.76 14.97
C TYR A 122 17.84 -4.68 15.88
N ASP A 123 17.24 -5.15 16.98
CA ASP A 123 17.92 -6.01 17.96
C ASP A 123 17.58 -7.50 17.75
N ASN A 124 16.47 -7.79 17.09
CA ASN A 124 15.96 -9.14 16.90
C ASN A 124 15.84 -9.50 15.43
N TYR A 125 16.64 -10.48 15.00
CA TYR A 125 16.61 -11.00 13.62
C TYR A 125 15.78 -12.29 13.46
N VAL A 126 15.20 -12.84 14.54
CA VAL A 126 14.36 -14.06 14.52
C VAL A 126 13.10 -13.87 15.37
N TYR A 127 11.94 -14.17 14.79
CA TYR A 127 10.65 -14.20 15.47
C TYR A 127 9.96 -15.55 15.28
N LYS A 128 9.34 -16.08 16.34
CA LYS A 128 8.50 -17.28 16.21
C LYS A 128 7.15 -16.88 15.64
N LYS A 129 6.70 -17.58 14.60
CA LYS A 129 5.40 -17.30 13.96
C LYS A 129 4.23 -17.44 14.95
N ASP A 130 4.26 -18.43 15.82
CA ASP A 130 3.15 -18.76 16.74
C ASP A 130 2.84 -17.63 17.75
N GLY A 131 3.74 -16.66 17.92
CA GLY A 131 3.55 -15.50 18.81
C GLY A 131 3.19 -14.21 18.07
N LEU A 132 2.96 -14.25 16.76
CA LEU A 132 2.72 -13.06 15.94
C LEU A 132 1.30 -13.07 15.36
N SER A 133 0.68 -11.91 15.36
CA SER A 133 -0.52 -11.59 14.59
C SER A 133 -0.22 -11.49 13.09
N ASN A 134 -1.26 -11.61 12.26
CA ASN A 134 -1.10 -11.47 10.80
C ASN A 134 -0.53 -10.09 10.40
N ARG A 135 -0.90 -9.02 11.10
CA ARG A 135 -0.37 -7.67 10.83
C ARG A 135 1.13 -7.59 11.11
N GLU A 136 1.60 -8.19 12.21
CA GLU A 136 3.03 -8.27 12.53
C GLU A 136 3.80 -9.11 11.50
N ILE A 137 3.22 -10.22 11.04
CA ILE A 137 3.82 -11.06 9.99
C ILE A 137 4.00 -10.27 8.69
N GLU A 138 2.98 -9.53 8.25
CA GLU A 138 3.07 -8.73 7.03
C GLU A 138 4.04 -7.54 7.19
N ALA A 139 4.05 -6.88 8.35
CA ALA A 139 5.03 -5.83 8.67
C ALA A 139 6.47 -6.37 8.58
N LEU A 140 6.76 -7.52 9.23
CA LEU A 140 8.08 -8.16 9.15
C LEU A 140 8.45 -8.58 7.73
N LYS A 141 7.52 -9.15 6.95
CA LYS A 141 7.79 -9.51 5.54
C LYS A 141 8.14 -8.29 4.68
N SER A 142 7.49 -7.16 4.94
CA SER A 142 7.82 -5.90 4.24
C SER A 142 9.22 -5.39 4.57
N GLU A 143 9.79 -5.82 5.69
CA GLU A 143 11.20 -5.64 6.07
C GLU A 143 12.09 -6.82 5.65
N GLU A 144 11.70 -7.59 4.65
CA GLU A 144 12.47 -8.70 4.06
C GLU A 144 12.69 -9.91 4.97
N TYR A 145 11.90 -10.08 6.03
CA TYR A 145 11.92 -11.31 6.82
C TYR A 145 11.32 -12.47 6.02
N THR A 146 12.01 -13.61 5.98
CA THR A 146 11.54 -14.82 5.29
C THR A 146 10.91 -15.80 6.28
N LEU A 147 9.82 -16.46 5.86
CA LEU A 147 9.16 -17.50 6.65
C LEU A 147 9.84 -18.85 6.40
N GLU A 148 10.36 -19.47 7.46
CA GLU A 148 11.09 -20.73 7.39
C GLU A 148 10.60 -21.74 8.42
N ASN A 149 10.89 -23.02 8.15
CA ASN A 149 10.64 -24.12 9.08
C ASN A 149 11.96 -24.79 9.47
N GLU A 150 12.47 -24.45 10.65
CA GLU A 150 13.78 -24.89 11.11
C GLU A 150 13.73 -25.73 12.39
N PHE A 151 14.68 -26.66 12.52
CA PHE A 151 14.85 -27.43 13.75
C PHE A 151 15.54 -26.58 14.82
N CYS A 152 14.81 -26.25 15.88
CA CYS A 152 15.29 -25.48 17.02
C CYS A 152 16.00 -26.41 18.02
N VAL A 153 17.29 -26.15 18.27
CA VAL A 153 18.10 -26.89 19.25
C VAL A 153 17.63 -26.63 20.68
N PHE A 154 17.11 -25.43 20.95
CA PHE A 154 16.51 -25.11 22.24
C PHE A 154 15.22 -25.91 22.53
N GLU A 155 14.30 -25.96 21.56
CA GLU A 155 12.99 -26.62 21.72
C GLU A 155 12.98 -28.10 21.33
N GLN A 156 14.05 -28.58 20.70
CA GLN A 156 14.18 -29.95 20.19
C GLN A 156 13.08 -30.36 19.20
N LYS A 157 12.52 -29.39 18.46
CA LYS A 157 11.49 -29.60 17.43
C LYS A 157 11.65 -28.62 16.28
N ARG A 158 10.98 -28.89 15.16
CA ARG A 158 10.83 -27.92 14.06
C ARG A 158 9.81 -26.84 14.44
N ILE A 159 10.14 -25.58 14.17
CA ILE A 159 9.28 -24.43 14.44
C ILE A 159 9.21 -23.52 13.21
N ASN A 160 8.07 -22.83 13.06
CA ASN A 160 7.92 -21.81 12.03
C ASN A 160 8.44 -20.47 12.56
N ILE A 161 9.31 -19.83 11.79
CA ILE A 161 9.96 -18.59 12.18
C ILE A 161 9.97 -17.59 11.03
N LEU A 162 9.92 -16.30 11.37
CA LEU A 162 10.32 -15.23 10.47
C LEU A 162 11.76 -14.83 10.81
N ILE A 163 12.62 -14.75 9.81
CA ILE A 163 14.05 -14.45 10.01
C ILE A 163 14.59 -13.50 8.94
N LYS A 164 15.39 -12.52 9.36
CA LYS A 164 16.19 -11.65 8.49
C LYS A 164 17.66 -11.79 8.88
N PRO A 165 18.43 -12.66 8.23
CA PRO A 165 19.82 -12.91 8.65
C PRO A 165 20.66 -11.63 8.62
N PRO A 166 21.58 -11.43 9.58
CA PRO A 166 22.58 -10.38 9.47
C PRO A 166 23.45 -10.59 8.22
N THR A 167 24.02 -9.51 7.69
CA THR A 167 24.79 -9.51 6.45
C THR A 167 25.83 -10.65 6.43
N ASN A 168 25.90 -11.40 5.33
CA ASN A 168 26.82 -12.52 5.08
C ASN A 168 26.51 -13.86 5.80
N HIS A 169 25.39 -13.98 6.52
CA HIS A 169 24.97 -15.26 7.08
C HIS A 169 23.81 -15.89 6.29
N SER A 170 23.88 -17.20 6.06
CA SER A 170 22.73 -17.95 5.56
C SER A 170 21.63 -18.03 6.61
N VAL A 171 20.37 -18.12 6.18
CA VAL A 171 19.21 -18.29 7.07
C VAL A 171 19.38 -19.43 8.07
N HIS A 172 19.83 -20.60 7.60
CA HIS A 172 20.06 -21.76 8.46
C HIS A 172 21.15 -21.54 9.52
N HIS A 173 22.20 -20.79 9.19
CA HIS A 173 23.27 -20.49 10.13
C HIS A 173 22.78 -19.50 11.18
N ALA A 174 22.19 -18.37 10.76
CA ALA A 174 21.69 -17.34 11.66
C ALA A 174 20.66 -17.91 12.64
N PHE A 175 19.70 -18.70 12.16
CA PHE A 175 18.73 -19.33 13.05
C PHE A 175 19.38 -20.30 14.04
N LEU A 176 20.39 -21.06 13.60
CA LEU A 176 21.04 -22.05 14.46
C LEU A 176 21.85 -21.37 15.58
N VAL A 177 22.53 -20.26 15.27
CA VAL A 177 23.19 -19.39 16.25
C VAL A 177 22.18 -18.88 17.28
N TRP A 178 21.09 -18.26 16.82
CA TRP A 178 19.99 -17.80 17.69
C TRP A 178 19.45 -18.91 18.60
N SER A 179 19.21 -20.10 18.04
CA SER A 179 18.67 -21.24 18.78
C SER A 179 19.62 -21.73 19.88
N VAL A 180 20.93 -21.72 19.59
CA VAL A 180 21.96 -22.04 20.58
C VAL A 180 22.01 -20.99 21.67
N ASN A 181 21.93 -19.70 21.33
CA ASN A 181 21.93 -18.63 22.34
C ASN A 181 20.72 -18.73 23.28
N LYS A 182 19.52 -19.03 22.76
CA LYS A 182 18.36 -19.31 23.62
C LYS A 182 18.59 -20.51 24.55
N LEU A 183 19.28 -21.56 24.08
CA LEU A 183 19.65 -22.70 24.92
C LEU A 183 20.65 -22.33 26.01
N LEU A 184 21.70 -21.58 25.67
CA LEU A 184 22.74 -21.15 26.61
C LEU A 184 22.16 -20.24 27.70
N SER A 185 21.33 -19.26 27.33
CA SER A 185 20.72 -18.31 28.26
C SER A 185 19.77 -18.95 29.29
N LYS A 186 19.29 -20.19 29.05
CA LYS A 186 18.49 -20.93 30.05
C LYS A 186 19.33 -21.41 31.23
N ASN A 187 20.64 -21.57 31.07
CA ASN A 187 21.53 -22.00 32.15
C ASN A 187 22.10 -20.79 32.89
N ARG A 188 21.64 -20.57 34.13
CA ARG A 188 22.06 -19.42 34.97
C ARG A 188 23.55 -19.35 35.29
N LYS A 189 24.29 -20.45 35.12
CA LYS A 189 25.75 -20.48 35.30
C LYS A 189 26.52 -19.99 34.07
N ILE A 190 25.85 -19.84 32.93
CA ILE A 190 26.42 -19.31 31.69
C ILE A 190 26.23 -17.80 31.69
N SER A 191 27.29 -17.07 31.36
CA SER A 191 27.31 -15.61 31.26
C SER A 191 28.13 -15.16 30.05
N ARG A 192 28.09 -13.86 29.73
CA ARG A 192 28.88 -13.24 28.64
C ARG A 192 28.78 -13.98 27.31
N ILE A 193 27.56 -14.32 26.90
CA ILE A 193 27.30 -14.90 25.58
C ILE A 193 27.49 -13.80 24.55
N ASP A 194 28.34 -14.05 23.55
CA ASP A 194 28.72 -13.08 22.54
C ASP A 194 28.74 -13.77 21.17
N GLU A 195 27.98 -13.22 20.22
CA GLU A 195 27.89 -13.67 18.83
C GLU A 195 28.99 -12.96 18.02
N LYS A 196 29.92 -13.72 17.42
CA LYS A 196 30.99 -13.16 16.60
C LYS A 196 30.73 -13.39 15.12
N LEU A 197 30.97 -12.35 14.33
CA LEU A 197 30.88 -12.39 12.86
C LEU A 197 32.26 -12.64 12.19
N SER A 198 33.30 -12.96 12.97
CA SER A 198 34.70 -12.86 12.52
C SER A 198 35.46 -14.19 12.59
N VAL A 199 36.80 -14.12 12.61
CA VAL A 199 37.72 -15.27 12.63
C VAL A 199 37.55 -16.13 13.90
N ASP A 200 37.02 -15.55 14.98
CA ASP A 200 36.73 -16.26 16.23
C ASP A 200 35.56 -17.25 16.11
N ALA A 201 35.26 -17.99 17.16
CA ALA A 201 34.09 -18.88 17.16
C ALA A 201 32.77 -18.10 17.02
N ASP A 202 31.79 -18.67 16.31
CA ASP A 202 30.48 -18.02 16.11
C ASP A 202 29.80 -17.61 17.42
N ILE A 203 29.93 -18.43 18.46
CA ILE A 203 29.44 -18.11 19.82
C ILE A 203 30.53 -18.37 20.82
N ILE A 204 30.79 -17.39 21.68
CA ILE A 204 31.66 -17.53 22.86
C ILE A 204 30.85 -17.25 24.11
N PHE A 205 31.16 -17.95 25.21
CA PHE A 205 30.48 -17.74 26.49
C PHE A 205 31.36 -18.15 27.67
N GLU A 206 31.01 -17.67 28.86
CA GLU A 206 31.69 -17.99 30.11
C GLU A 206 30.84 -18.95 30.97
N TYR A 207 31.43 -20.04 31.45
CA TYR A 207 30.84 -20.96 32.41
C TYR A 207 31.86 -21.27 33.51
N GLU A 208 31.48 -21.01 34.77
CA GLU A 208 32.36 -21.21 35.94
C GLU A 208 33.77 -20.58 35.76
N LYS A 209 33.82 -19.32 35.30
CA LYS A 209 35.05 -18.55 35.03
C LYS A 209 35.94 -19.09 33.90
N LYS A 210 35.45 -20.03 33.10
CA LYS A 210 36.16 -20.59 31.94
C LYS A 210 35.43 -20.15 30.67
N MET A 211 36.21 -19.78 29.66
CA MET A 211 35.69 -19.42 28.33
C MET A 211 35.48 -20.69 27.50
N PHE A 212 34.34 -20.75 26.84
CA PHE A 212 33.95 -21.79 25.90
C PHE A 212 33.57 -21.19 24.55
N ALA A 213 33.65 -22.02 23.52
CA ALA A 213 33.36 -21.62 22.15
C ALA A 213 32.49 -22.67 21.42
N ILE A 214 31.62 -22.20 20.53
CA ILE A 214 30.81 -23.03 19.64
C ILE A 214 30.99 -22.49 18.22
N GLU A 215 31.41 -23.36 17.32
CA GLU A 215 31.49 -23.06 15.89
C GLU A 215 30.32 -23.77 15.17
N VAL A 216 29.52 -23.00 14.43
CA VAL A 216 28.29 -23.43 13.75
C VAL A 216 28.56 -23.61 12.26
N GLU A 217 28.53 -24.86 11.82
CA GLU A 217 28.99 -25.23 10.49
C GLU A 217 27.84 -25.69 9.59
N THR A 218 27.63 -24.95 8.50
CA THR A 218 26.59 -25.25 7.51
C THR A 218 27.10 -25.97 6.25
N GLY A 219 28.42 -26.11 6.08
CA GLY A 219 29.03 -27.06 5.14
C GLY A 219 29.93 -26.49 4.04
N SER A 220 30.13 -25.17 3.96
CA SER A 220 31.02 -24.56 2.97
C SER A 220 32.51 -24.71 3.31
N LEU A 221 32.87 -24.72 4.59
CA LEU A 221 34.27 -24.65 5.03
C LEU A 221 35.09 -25.91 4.68
N LEU A 222 34.45 -27.07 4.58
CA LEU A 222 35.11 -28.32 4.17
C LEU A 222 35.69 -28.29 2.75
N ARG A 223 35.22 -27.38 1.89
CA ARG A 223 35.79 -27.22 0.53
C ARG A 223 37.13 -26.48 0.56
N LYS A 224 37.47 -25.83 1.67
CA LYS A 224 38.69 -25.03 1.87
C LYS A 224 39.50 -25.59 3.04
N THR A 225 40.09 -26.76 2.82
CA THR A 225 40.78 -27.55 3.86
C THR A 225 41.83 -26.76 4.65
N GLU A 226 42.60 -25.88 4.00
CA GLU A 226 43.61 -25.08 4.71
C GLU A 226 42.97 -24.06 5.66
N GLN A 227 41.89 -23.38 5.24
CA GLN A 227 41.15 -22.47 6.13
C GLN A 227 40.55 -23.21 7.33
N MET A 228 40.04 -24.42 7.11
CA MET A 228 39.56 -25.29 8.20
C MET A 228 40.68 -25.62 9.18
N LYS A 229 41.87 -26.03 8.69
CA LYS A 229 43.02 -26.34 9.56
C LYS A 229 43.46 -25.12 10.36
N GLU A 230 43.53 -23.95 9.73
CA GLU A 230 43.88 -22.68 10.39
C GLU A 230 42.87 -22.33 11.49
N LYS A 231 41.56 -22.42 11.19
CA LYS A 231 40.48 -22.17 12.14
C LYS A 231 40.53 -23.14 13.32
N VAL A 232 40.66 -24.44 13.07
CA VAL A 232 40.79 -25.47 14.11
C VAL A 232 42.05 -25.21 14.96
N GLY A 233 43.17 -24.86 14.33
CA GLY A 233 44.40 -24.50 15.01
C GLY A 233 44.22 -23.27 15.92
N TYR A 234 43.51 -22.25 15.46
CA TYR A 234 43.15 -21.08 16.25
C TYR A 234 42.29 -21.45 17.47
N LEU A 235 41.21 -22.21 17.25
CA LEU A 235 40.28 -22.62 18.32
C LEU A 235 40.97 -23.50 19.37
N ASN A 236 41.84 -24.43 18.95
CA ASN A 236 42.62 -25.26 19.88
C ASN A 236 43.61 -24.46 20.71
N ARG A 237 44.22 -23.39 20.15
CA ARG A 237 45.11 -22.51 20.91
C ARG A 237 44.33 -21.62 21.88
N LYS A 238 43.18 -21.08 21.47
CA LYS A 238 42.42 -20.10 22.25
C LYS A 238 41.50 -20.74 23.30
N TYR A 239 40.87 -21.87 22.99
CA TYR A 239 39.89 -22.55 23.84
C TYR A 239 40.26 -24.03 24.03
N PRO A 240 41.44 -24.38 24.56
CA PRO A 240 41.91 -25.76 24.63
C PRO A 240 40.88 -26.67 25.32
N GLU A 241 40.41 -27.69 24.58
CA GLU A 241 39.39 -28.67 24.99
C GLU A 241 38.01 -28.10 25.40
N LYS A 242 37.77 -26.80 25.14
CA LYS A 242 36.56 -26.06 25.58
C LYS A 242 35.74 -25.52 24.42
N TRP A 243 35.80 -26.19 23.27
CA TRP A 243 35.00 -25.81 22.11
C TRP A 243 34.40 -27.00 21.39
N ILE A 244 33.31 -26.75 20.65
CA ILE A 244 32.55 -27.78 19.94
C ILE A 244 32.04 -27.27 18.59
N PHE A 245 32.09 -28.13 17.58
CA PHE A 245 31.38 -27.91 16.32
C PHE A 245 29.91 -28.30 16.46
N LEU A 246 29.01 -27.43 15.98
CA LEU A 246 27.61 -27.74 15.74
C LEU A 246 27.36 -27.77 14.23
N VAL A 247 27.18 -28.97 13.67
CA VAL A 247 26.89 -29.11 12.25
C VAL A 247 25.39 -29.04 11.96
N SER A 248 25.01 -28.29 10.92
CA SER A 248 23.61 -28.18 10.49
C SER A 248 23.10 -29.46 9.82
N ASN A 249 23.96 -30.14 9.04
CA ASN A 249 23.66 -31.38 8.34
C ASN A 249 24.39 -32.56 9.01
N LYS A 250 23.63 -33.61 9.36
CA LYS A 250 24.14 -34.85 9.96
C LYS A 250 25.20 -35.55 9.11
N GLU A 251 25.14 -35.43 7.79
CA GLU A 251 26.11 -36.02 6.85
C GLU A 251 27.51 -35.40 6.97
N LEU A 252 27.60 -34.19 7.50
CA LEU A 252 28.87 -33.51 7.75
C LEU A 252 29.55 -34.00 9.03
N TYR A 253 28.78 -34.56 9.97
CA TYR A 253 29.28 -34.99 11.27
C TYR A 253 30.53 -35.89 11.18
N PRO A 254 30.59 -36.95 10.34
CA PRO A 254 31.78 -37.79 10.25
C PRO A 254 33.01 -37.06 9.74
N LYS A 255 32.84 -35.98 8.96
CA LYS A 255 33.93 -35.17 8.42
C LYS A 255 34.48 -34.24 9.50
N TYR A 256 33.61 -33.53 10.22
CA TYR A 256 34.00 -32.59 11.28
C TYR A 256 34.53 -33.27 12.55
N LYS A 257 34.02 -34.47 12.89
CA LYS A 257 34.45 -35.24 14.07
C LYS A 257 35.96 -35.53 14.09
N LYS A 258 36.63 -35.53 12.93
CA LYS A 258 38.08 -35.73 12.83
C LYS A 258 38.90 -34.54 13.35
N PHE A 259 38.30 -33.35 13.42
CA PHE A 259 38.99 -32.11 13.80
C PHE A 259 38.77 -31.71 15.26
N GLY A 260 37.73 -32.24 15.93
CA GLY A 260 37.43 -31.89 17.31
C GLY A 260 36.10 -32.45 17.80
N LEU A 261 35.66 -32.01 18.97
CA LEU A 261 34.34 -32.35 19.48
C LEU A 261 33.27 -31.82 18.52
N THR A 262 32.33 -32.66 18.13
CA THR A 262 31.27 -32.31 17.16
C THR A 262 29.93 -32.81 17.67
N ALA A 263 28.87 -32.05 17.37
CA ALA A 263 27.49 -32.35 17.65
C ALA A 263 26.60 -32.07 16.43
N THR A 264 25.47 -32.75 16.38
CA THR A 264 24.35 -32.44 15.48
C THR A 264 23.30 -31.64 16.24
N ARG A 265 22.34 -31.04 15.53
CA ARG A 265 21.23 -30.29 16.15
C ARG A 265 20.47 -31.09 17.24
N LYS A 266 20.31 -32.40 17.06
CA LYS A 266 19.53 -33.27 17.98
C LYS A 266 20.27 -33.64 19.26
N ASP A 267 21.59 -33.77 19.22
CA ASP A 267 22.39 -34.23 20.36
C ASP A 267 23.27 -33.12 20.97
N PHE A 268 23.18 -31.90 20.43
CA PHE A 268 23.94 -30.74 20.90
C PHE A 268 23.76 -30.48 22.39
N ALA A 269 22.53 -30.38 22.90
CA ALA A 269 22.28 -30.08 24.31
C ALA A 269 22.97 -31.08 25.25
N LYS A 270 22.90 -32.38 24.93
CA LYS A 270 23.54 -33.45 25.71
C LYS A 270 25.07 -33.39 25.63
N LYS A 271 25.62 -33.08 24.46
CA LYS A 271 27.09 -32.97 24.27
C LYS A 271 27.65 -31.71 24.93
N LEU A 272 26.92 -30.60 24.85
CA LEU A 272 27.25 -29.36 25.53
C LEU A 272 27.29 -29.57 27.04
N GLU A 273 26.27 -30.22 27.63
CA GLU A 273 26.27 -30.51 29.06
C GLU A 273 27.49 -31.35 29.50
N LYS A 274 27.90 -32.33 28.69
CA LYS A 274 29.12 -33.11 28.94
C LYS A 274 30.38 -32.25 28.89
N LEU A 275 30.50 -31.37 27.89
CA LEU A 275 31.62 -30.44 27.74
C LEU A 275 31.76 -29.51 28.96
N LEU A 276 30.64 -29.01 29.47
CA LEU A 276 30.63 -28.14 30.65
C LEU A 276 31.04 -28.90 31.93
N LYS A 277 30.70 -30.19 32.05
CA LYS A 277 31.05 -31.01 33.22
C LYS A 277 32.47 -31.57 33.21
N SER A 278 33.08 -31.74 32.03
CA SER A 278 34.45 -32.24 31.91
C SER A 278 35.52 -31.18 32.18
N SER A 279 35.10 -29.94 32.45
CA SER A 279 35.97 -28.76 32.53
C SER A 279 36.33 -28.40 33.95
#